data_AF-A0A8T4KYA9-F1
#
_entry.id   AF-A0A8T4KYA9-F1
#
_cell.length_a   1.000
_cell.length_b   1.000
_cell.length_c   1.000
_cell.angle_alpha   90.00
_cell.angle_beta   90.00
_cell.angle_gamma   90.00
#
_symmetry.space_group_name_H-M   'P 1'
#
loop_
_entity.id
_entity.type
_entity.pdbx_description
1 polymer ?
#
loop_
_entity_poly.entity_id
_entity_poly.type
_entity_poly.pdbx_seq_one_letter_code
_entity_poly.pdbx_strand_id
1 'polypeptide(L)'
;MFSELYDEELSELQRKGDLEKVKALKSLNKSVMPSLKKRIQENDKTVLNELFLPKWINWNLLYSWAIRDLDAGEKRCALCGNASRNGNDFRLKFICEACLIEIKSR
;
A
#
# COMPACT_ATOMS: atom_id res chain seq x y z
N MET A 1 -10.12 -14.23 -1.34
CA MET A 1 -9.15 -13.40 -2.07
C MET A 1 -9.67 -11.97 -2.06
N PHE A 2 -9.14 -11.11 -1.19
CA PHE A 2 -9.45 -9.67 -1.24
C PHE A 2 -8.37 -8.88 -1.99
N SER A 3 -7.16 -9.44 -2.17
CA SER A 3 -6.05 -8.79 -2.86
C SER A 3 -6.24 -8.64 -4.37
N GLU A 4 -7.11 -9.46 -4.98
CA GLU A 4 -7.36 -9.43 -6.43
C GLU A 4 -8.28 -8.28 -6.87
N LEU A 5 -9.14 -7.79 -5.97
CA LEU A 5 -10.15 -6.77 -6.27
C LEU A 5 -9.54 -5.46 -6.81
N TYR A 6 -8.39 -5.05 -6.28
CA TYR A 6 -7.68 -3.87 -6.77
C TYR A 6 -7.16 -4.04 -8.20
N ASP A 7 -6.58 -5.20 -8.52
CA ASP A 7 -6.00 -5.46 -9.84
C ASP A 7 -7.10 -5.67 -10.90
N GLU A 8 -8.24 -6.25 -10.51
CA GLU A 8 -9.46 -6.34 -11.32
C GLU A 8 -10.02 -4.96 -11.66
N GLU A 9 -10.24 -4.10 -10.65
CA GLU A 9 -10.77 -2.74 -10.85
C GLU A 9 -9.81 -1.90 -11.70
N LEU A 10 -8.50 -2.02 -11.47
CA LEU A 10 -7.49 -1.34 -12.28
C LEU A 10 -7.57 -1.77 -13.75
N SER A 11 -7.73 -3.08 -14.00
CA SER A 11 -7.85 -3.65 -15.35
C SER A 11 -9.14 -3.21 -16.04
N GLU A 12 -10.26 -3.15 -15.32
CA GLU A 12 -11.52 -2.65 -15.86
C GLU A 12 -11.42 -1.17 -16.26
N LEU A 13 -10.85 -0.34 -15.39
CA LEU A 13 -10.68 1.10 -15.67
C LEU A 13 -9.78 1.33 -16.88
N GLN A 14 -8.73 0.52 -17.04
CA GLN A 14 -7.88 0.54 -18.24
C GLN A 14 -8.65 0.14 -19.51
N ARG A 15 -9.47 -0.91 -19.45
CA ARG A 15 -10.32 -1.33 -20.58
C ARG A 15 -11.36 -0.28 -20.96
N LYS A 16 -11.93 0.40 -19.97
CA LYS A 16 -12.90 1.49 -20.14
C LYS A 16 -12.25 2.81 -20.62
N GLY A 17 -10.92 2.90 -20.61
CA GLY A 17 -10.19 4.12 -20.99
C GLY A 17 -10.22 5.23 -19.94
N ASP A 18 -10.60 4.93 -18.69
CA ASP A 18 -10.70 5.90 -17.60
C ASP A 18 -9.32 6.16 -16.96
N LEU A 19 -8.47 6.85 -17.73
CA LEU A 19 -7.06 7.06 -17.38
C LEU A 19 -6.87 7.92 -16.11
N GLU A 20 -7.82 8.79 -15.78
CA GLU A 20 -7.77 9.59 -14.55
C GLU A 20 -7.91 8.70 -13.32
N LYS A 21 -8.89 7.79 -13.31
CA LYS A 21 -9.07 6.85 -12.19
C LYS A 21 -7.91 5.87 -12.06
N VAL A 22 -7.35 5.41 -13.18
CA VAL A 22 -6.13 4.58 -13.18
C VAL A 22 -4.95 5.32 -12.56
N LYS A 23 -4.76 6.61 -12.92
CA LYS A 23 -3.70 7.45 -12.31
C LYS A 23 -3.94 7.63 -10.82
N ALA A 24 -5.17 7.88 -10.39
CA ALA A 24 -5.51 8.04 -8.98
C ALA A 24 -5.16 6.78 -8.16
N LEU A 25 -5.54 5.58 -8.62
CA LEU A 25 -5.19 4.32 -7.93
C LEU A 25 -3.69 4.11 -7.86
N LYS A 26 -2.97 4.31 -8.97
CA LYS A 26 -1.51 4.20 -9.00
C LYS A 26 -0.81 5.22 -8.09
N SER A 27 -1.46 6.36 -7.82
CA SER A 27 -0.93 7.40 -6.95
C SER A 27 -1.09 7.11 -5.46
N LEU A 28 -1.88 6.10 -5.06
CA LEU A 28 -2.09 5.75 -3.65
C LEU A 28 -0.79 5.49 -2.89
N ASN A 29 0.20 4.85 -3.53
CA ASN A 29 1.53 4.63 -2.92
C ASN A 29 2.32 5.92 -2.66
N LYS A 30 1.95 7.03 -3.31
CA LYS A 30 2.56 8.35 -3.12
C LYS A 30 1.72 9.23 -2.21
N SER A 31 0.39 9.11 -2.26
CA SER A 31 -0.55 9.97 -1.52
C SER A 31 -0.88 9.45 -0.12
N VAL A 32 -0.80 8.14 0.11
CA VAL A 32 -1.07 7.53 1.40
C VAL A 32 0.24 7.26 2.13
N MET A 33 0.40 7.89 3.30
CA MET A 33 1.58 7.68 4.14
C MET A 33 1.69 6.22 4.60
N PRO A 34 2.90 5.67 4.79
CA PRO A 34 3.09 4.30 5.26
C PRO A 34 2.38 3.98 6.59
N SER A 35 2.29 4.96 7.50
CA SER A 35 1.57 4.81 8.77
C SER A 35 0.06 4.62 8.58
N LEU A 36 -0.55 5.37 7.66
CA LEU A 36 -1.96 5.23 7.31
C LEU A 36 -2.21 3.91 6.57
N LYS A 37 -1.29 3.52 5.68
CA LYS A 37 -1.34 2.21 5.02
C LYS A 37 -1.32 1.05 6.01
N LYS A 38 -0.47 1.11 7.04
CA LYS A 38 -0.41 0.10 8.09
C LYS A 38 -1.74 0.00 8.86
N ARG A 39 -2.35 1.13 9.20
CA ARG A 39 -3.68 1.17 9.83
C ARG A 39 -4.76 0.56 8.93
N ILE A 40 -4.73 0.83 7.62
CA ILE A 40 -5.63 0.18 6.67
C ILE A 40 -5.43 -1.34 6.71
N GLN A 41 -4.19 -1.82 6.70
CA GLN A 41 -3.87 -3.27 6.80
C GLN A 41 -4.36 -3.89 8.11
N GLU A 42 -4.35 -3.14 9.21
CA GLU A 42 -4.91 -3.53 10.51
C GLU A 42 -6.45 -3.41 10.57
N ASN A 43 -7.10 -3.14 9.43
CA ASN A 43 -8.54 -2.98 9.27
C ASN A 43 -9.13 -1.80 10.07
N ASP A 44 -8.31 -0.79 10.38
CA ASP A 44 -8.76 0.44 11.03
C ASP A 44 -9.45 1.36 10.03
N LYS A 45 -10.79 1.33 10.02
CA LYS A 45 -11.64 2.17 9.15
C LYS A 45 -11.64 3.65 9.52
N THR A 46 -11.17 4.03 10.71
CA THR A 46 -11.15 5.44 11.13
C THR A 46 -10.22 6.29 10.27
N VAL A 47 -9.22 5.64 9.64
CA VAL A 47 -8.27 6.23 8.70
C VAL A 47 -8.94 6.90 7.50
N LEU A 48 -10.17 6.50 7.13
CA LEU A 48 -10.92 7.12 6.04
C LEU A 48 -11.22 8.61 6.30
N ASN A 49 -11.34 9.01 7.57
CA ASN A 49 -11.56 10.41 7.94
C ASN A 49 -10.31 11.28 7.75
N GLU A 50 -9.14 10.65 7.71
CA GLU A 50 -7.83 11.31 7.56
C GLU A 50 -7.36 11.33 6.10
N LEU A 51 -7.98 10.52 5.23
CA LEU A 51 -7.59 10.33 3.85
C LEU A 51 -8.43 11.20 2.91
N PHE A 52 -7.77 12.10 2.18
CA PHE A 52 -8.39 12.83 1.08
C PHE A 52 -8.39 11.99 -0.19
N LEU A 53 -9.39 11.11 -0.32
CA LEU A 53 -9.56 10.23 -1.49
C LEU A 53 -10.80 10.63 -2.32
N PRO A 54 -10.77 10.38 -3.64
CA PRO A 54 -11.96 10.48 -4.48
C PRO A 54 -13.11 9.61 -3.95
N LYS A 55 -14.34 10.13 -3.98
CA LYS A 55 -15.55 9.46 -3.44
C LYS A 55 -15.84 8.07 -4.01
N TRP A 56 -15.30 7.76 -5.20
CA TRP A 56 -15.50 6.46 -5.85
C TRP A 56 -14.58 5.37 -5.29
N ILE A 57 -13.50 5.72 -4.58
CA ILE A 57 -12.62 4.75 -3.92
C ILE A 57 -13.30 4.33 -2.61
N ASN A 58 -13.85 3.12 -2.61
CA ASN A 58 -14.46 2.54 -1.42
C ASN A 58 -13.43 1.83 -0.52
N TRP A 59 -13.85 1.51 0.71
CA TRP A 59 -13.00 0.81 1.68
C TRP A 59 -12.45 -0.52 1.16
N ASN A 60 -13.25 -1.31 0.46
CA ASN A 60 -12.83 -2.64 0.00
C ASN A 60 -11.69 -2.52 -1.03
N LEU A 61 -11.79 -1.55 -1.94
CA LEU A 61 -10.75 -1.25 -2.92
C LEU A 61 -9.47 -0.73 -2.25
N LEU A 62 -9.62 0.16 -1.27
CA LEU A 62 -8.50 0.70 -0.50
C LEU A 62 -7.81 -0.37 0.35
N TYR A 63 -8.60 -1.24 1.00
CA TYR A 63 -8.10 -2.34 1.80
C TYR A 63 -7.37 -3.36 0.93
N SER A 64 -7.98 -3.75 -0.20
CA SER A 64 -7.37 -4.61 -1.23
C SER A 64 -6.01 -4.08 -1.69
N TRP A 65 -5.94 -2.78 -2.00
CA TRP A 65 -4.68 -2.10 -2.34
C TRP A 65 -3.63 -2.21 -1.21
N ALA A 66 -4.05 -1.97 0.03
CA ALA A 66 -3.14 -1.92 1.17
C ALA A 66 -2.55 -3.30 1.51
N ILE A 67 -3.35 -4.37 1.42
CA ILE A 67 -2.92 -5.75 1.73
C ILE A 67 -2.16 -6.41 0.58
N ARG A 68 -2.23 -5.89 -0.64
CA ARG A 68 -1.53 -6.45 -1.81
C ARG A 68 -0.03 -6.62 -1.59
N ASP A 69 0.60 -5.71 -0.85
CA ASP A 69 2.03 -5.79 -0.55
C ASP A 69 2.35 -6.81 0.56
N LEU A 70 1.37 -7.19 1.39
CA LEU A 70 1.51 -8.26 2.38
C LEU A 70 1.46 -9.65 1.72
N ASP A 71 0.71 -9.77 0.62
CA ASP A 71 0.62 -10.98 -0.19
C ASP A 71 1.83 -11.18 -1.13
N ALA A 72 2.64 -10.13 -1.34
CA ALA A 72 3.80 -10.16 -2.25
C ALA A 72 5.00 -11.02 -1.75
N GLY A 73 4.81 -11.81 -0.70
CA GLY A 73 5.86 -12.64 -0.10
C GLY A 73 6.87 -11.83 0.72
N GLU A 74 7.82 -12.54 1.35
CA GLU A 74 8.85 -11.88 2.15
C GLU A 74 9.90 -11.22 1.25
N LYS A 75 10.15 -9.93 1.47
CA LYS A 75 11.23 -9.20 0.81
C LYS A 75 12.48 -9.23 1.70
N ARG A 76 13.66 -9.35 1.08
CA ARG A 76 14.93 -9.23 1.82
C ARG A 76 15.23 -7.77 2.14
N CYS A 77 15.44 -7.48 3.42
CA CYS A 77 15.87 -6.17 3.88
C CYS A 77 17.29 -5.87 3.36
N ALA A 78 17.48 -4.68 2.78
CA ALA A 78 18.76 -4.23 2.27
C ALA A 78 19.79 -3.89 3.36
N LEU A 79 19.35 -3.73 4.62
CA LEU A 79 20.24 -3.43 5.75
C LEU A 79 20.64 -4.68 6.52
N CYS A 80 19.68 -5.49 6.96
CA CYS A 80 19.96 -6.68 7.77
C CYS A 80 19.97 -8.00 6.98
N GLY A 81 19.57 -8.00 5.70
CA GLY A 81 19.51 -9.21 4.86
C GLY A 81 18.35 -10.16 5.18
N ASN A 82 17.66 -9.96 6.32
CA ASN A 82 16.56 -10.81 6.74
C ASN A 82 15.32 -10.63 5.84
N ALA A 83 14.62 -11.74 5.61
CA ALA A 83 13.33 -11.75 4.93
C ALA A 83 12.28 -11.18 5.89
N SER A 84 11.50 -10.21 5.41
CA SER A 84 10.41 -9.61 6.19
C SER A 84 9.29 -9.16 5.27
N ARG A 85 8.06 -9.22 5.78
CA ARG A 85 6.86 -8.71 5.10
C ARG A 85 6.63 -7.23 5.39
N ASN A 86 7.10 -6.75 6.54
CA ASN A 86 6.85 -5.40 7.02
C ASN A 86 8.09 -4.53 6.85
N GLY A 87 7.94 -3.43 6.10
CA GLY A 87 9.03 -2.51 5.82
C GLY A 87 8.61 -1.39 4.86
N ASN A 88 9.57 -0.55 4.50
CA ASN A 88 9.39 0.48 3.48
C ASN A 88 10.38 0.26 2.34
N ASP A 89 9.92 0.50 1.11
CA ASP A 89 10.79 0.56 -0.07
C ASP A 89 11.41 1.96 -0.17
N PHE A 90 12.73 2.06 -0.04
CA PHE A 90 13.49 3.28 -0.19
C PHE A 90 14.46 3.15 -1.38
N ARG A 91 14.29 3.98 -2.41
CA ARG A 91 15.12 3.93 -3.64
C ARG A 91 15.26 2.53 -4.24
N LEU A 92 14.14 1.82 -4.39
CA LEU A 92 14.08 0.42 -4.89
C LEU A 92 14.75 -0.62 -3.97
N LYS A 93 15.10 -0.26 -2.74
CA LYS A 93 15.61 -1.18 -1.73
C LYS A 93 14.60 -1.31 -0.59
N PHE A 94 14.18 -2.53 -0.29
CA PHE A 94 13.30 -2.80 0.84
C PHE A 94 14.08 -2.68 2.16
N ILE A 95 13.55 -1.96 3.13
CA ILE A 95 14.10 -1.86 4.48
C ILE A 95 13.02 -2.34 5.45
N CYS A 96 13.31 -3.38 6.23
CA CYS A 96 12.36 -3.91 7.20
C CYS A 96 12.06 -2.90 8.32
N GLU A 97 10.89 -3.06 8.95
CA GLU A 97 10.41 -2.16 10.00
C GLU A 97 11.40 -2.07 11.19
N ALA A 98 12.04 -3.18 11.58
CA ALA A 98 13.04 -3.21 12.64
C ALA A 98 14.21 -2.25 12.36
N CYS A 99 14.79 -2.32 11.16
CA CYS A 99 15.89 -1.43 10.79
C CYS A 99 15.44 0.03 10.64
N LEU A 100 14.18 0.30 10.24
CA LEU A 100 13.65 1.66 10.20
C LEU A 100 13.53 2.27 11.60
N ILE A 101 13.11 1.48 12.60
CA ILE A 101 13.01 1.94 14.00
C ILE A 101 14.40 2.28 14.54
N GLU A 102 15.41 1.45 14.27
CA GLU A 102 16.79 1.72 14.67
C GLU A 102 17.34 3.02 14.07
N ILE A 103 17.04 3.28 12.79
CA ILE A 103 17.46 4.53 12.12
C ILE A 103 16.78 5.75 12.73
N LYS A 104 15.49 5.66 13.05
CA LYS A 104 14.72 6.79 13.62
C LYS A 104 15.06 7.06 15.09
N SER A 105 15.60 6.08 15.80
CA SER A 105 15.97 6.20 17.22
C SER A 105 17.42 6.67 17.43
N ARG A 106 18.12 7.00 16.35
CA ARG A 106 19.41 7.71 16.35
C ARG A 106 19.22 9.16 15.97
#